data_AF-Q8SQ72-F1
#
_entry.id   AF-Q8SQ72-F1
#
_cell.length_a   1.000
_cell.length_b   1.000
_cell.length_c   1.000
_cell.angle_alpha   90.00
_cell.angle_beta   90.00
_cell.angle_gamma   90.00
#
_symmetry.space_group_name_H-M   'P 1'
#
loop_
_entity.id
_entity.type
_entity.pdbx_description
1 polymer ?
#
loop_
_entity_poly.entity_id
_entity_poly.type
_entity_poly.pdbx_seq_one_letter_code
_entity_poly.pdbx_strand_id
1 'polypeptide(L)'
;MVREQYTTTTEGTHIQRPENQCVYKIGIYGWRKRCLYLFVLLLLIILLVNFALTIWILKVMWFSPTGMGHLRVTKDGLRLEGESEFLFPLYAKEIHSRVDSSLLLQSTQNVTVNARNSEGEVTGRLKVGPKMVEVQSQQFQINSKDGKPLFTVDEKEVVVGTDKLRVTGPEGALFEHSVETPLVRADPFQDLRLESPTRSLSMDAPKGVHIKAHAGKIEALSQMDIIFQSSDGMLVLDAETVCLPKLVQGTQGPAGSSQRLYEICVCPDGKLYLSVAGVGTTCHEHSHICL
;
A
#
# COMPACT_ATOMS: atom_id res chain seq x y z
N MET A 1 -67.16 -65.71 -106.04
CA MET A 1 -65.93 -65.48 -105.26
C MET A 1 -65.57 -64.01 -105.36
N VAL A 2 -64.92 -63.49 -104.32
CA VAL A 2 -64.31 -62.14 -104.18
C VAL A 2 -65.13 -61.12 -103.37
N ARG A 3 -64.83 -61.15 -102.06
CA ARG A 3 -64.48 -60.04 -101.15
C ARG A 3 -65.21 -58.70 -101.30
N GLU A 4 -66.02 -58.40 -100.28
CA GLU A 4 -66.40 -57.05 -99.91
C GLU A 4 -65.43 -56.44 -98.90
N GLN A 5 -65.36 -55.11 -98.98
CA GLN A 5 -64.29 -54.23 -98.55
C GLN A 5 -64.64 -53.52 -97.22
N TYR A 6 -63.55 -53.07 -96.61
CA TYR A 6 -63.34 -52.45 -95.31
C TYR A 6 -64.20 -51.24 -94.88
N THR A 7 -64.13 -51.04 -93.56
CA THR A 7 -64.17 -49.81 -92.75
C THR A 7 -65.52 -49.23 -92.30
N THR A 8 -65.81 -49.39 -91.00
CA THR A 8 -66.34 -48.30 -90.16
C THR A 8 -65.97 -48.56 -88.70
N THR A 9 -65.25 -47.59 -88.13
CA THR A 9 -64.82 -47.45 -86.74
C THR A 9 -66.03 -47.30 -85.80
N THR A 10 -66.04 -48.01 -84.68
CA THR A 10 -66.95 -47.74 -83.55
C THR A 10 -66.08 -47.49 -82.32
N GLU A 11 -66.13 -46.27 -81.81
CA GLU A 11 -65.35 -45.80 -80.66
C GLU A 11 -65.79 -46.47 -79.35
N GLY A 12 -64.81 -46.66 -78.47
CA GLY A 12 -64.87 -47.53 -77.32
C GLY A 12 -65.28 -46.86 -76.01
N THR A 13 -65.98 -47.66 -75.20
CA THR A 13 -65.90 -47.81 -73.73
C THR A 13 -65.86 -46.56 -72.85
N HIS A 14 -67.03 -46.28 -72.28
CA HIS A 14 -67.28 -45.38 -71.16
C HIS A 14 -67.28 -46.18 -69.84
N ILE A 15 -66.19 -46.14 -69.06
CA ILE A 15 -66.16 -46.70 -67.69
C ILE A 15 -65.75 -45.62 -66.69
N GLN A 16 -66.56 -45.55 -65.63
CA GLN A 16 -66.68 -44.58 -64.56
C GLN A 16 -65.47 -44.49 -63.62
N ARG A 17 -65.28 -43.31 -63.01
CA ARG A 17 -64.73 -43.18 -61.64
C ARG A 17 -65.30 -41.94 -60.93
N PRO A 18 -66.00 -42.08 -59.79
CA PRO A 18 -66.39 -40.97 -58.93
C PRO A 18 -65.42 -40.84 -57.74
N GLU A 19 -64.88 -39.65 -57.50
CA GLU A 19 -64.25 -39.34 -56.19
C GLU A 19 -64.92 -38.10 -55.58
N ASN A 20 -65.42 -38.30 -54.36
CA ASN A 20 -66.21 -37.39 -53.54
C ASN A 20 -65.47 -36.08 -53.22
N GLN A 21 -65.99 -34.96 -53.71
CA GLN A 21 -65.62 -33.61 -53.26
C GLN A 21 -66.59 -33.14 -52.16
N CYS A 22 -66.36 -33.56 -50.92
CA CYS A 22 -67.02 -32.98 -49.75
C CYS A 22 -66.03 -32.11 -48.96
N VAL A 23 -65.56 -31.03 -49.58
CA VAL A 23 -64.81 -29.98 -48.87
C VAL A 23 -65.84 -29.09 -48.18
N TYR A 24 -66.06 -29.33 -46.88
CA TYR A 24 -66.92 -28.52 -46.02
C TYR A 24 -66.49 -27.04 -46.06
N LYS A 25 -67.31 -26.21 -46.72
CA LYS A 25 -67.20 -24.75 -46.72
C LYS A 25 -67.80 -24.19 -45.41
N ILE A 26 -67.07 -24.24 -44.30
CA ILE A 26 -67.38 -23.38 -43.14
C ILE A 26 -67.01 -21.95 -43.57
N GLY A 27 -68.00 -21.17 -44.01
CA GLY A 27 -67.83 -19.80 -44.49
C GLY A 27 -68.67 -18.84 -43.65
N ILE A 28 -68.07 -18.19 -42.66
CA ILE A 28 -68.73 -17.12 -41.89
C ILE A 28 -68.85 -15.87 -42.79
N TYR A 29 -70.09 -15.36 -42.94
CA TYR A 29 -70.54 -14.47 -44.03
C TYR A 29 -70.57 -12.96 -43.68
N GLY A 30 -70.52 -12.11 -44.72
CA GLY A 30 -71.13 -10.77 -44.75
C GLY A 30 -70.24 -9.57 -44.42
N TRP A 31 -70.28 -9.11 -43.16
CA TRP A 31 -69.65 -7.84 -42.72
C TRP A 31 -68.60 -8.06 -41.63
N ARG A 32 -68.83 -9.06 -40.77
CA ARG A 32 -67.84 -9.57 -39.80
C ARG A 32 -66.55 -10.01 -40.49
N LYS A 33 -66.62 -10.54 -41.73
CA LYS A 33 -65.44 -10.90 -42.53
C LYS A 33 -64.55 -9.69 -42.84
N ARG A 34 -65.13 -8.54 -43.23
CA ARG A 34 -64.37 -7.31 -43.52
C ARG A 34 -63.75 -6.72 -42.24
N CYS A 35 -64.52 -6.70 -41.15
CA CYS A 35 -64.02 -6.27 -39.85
C CYS A 35 -62.89 -7.19 -39.36
N LEU A 36 -63.05 -8.51 -39.50
CA LEU A 36 -62.03 -9.51 -39.17
C LEU A 36 -60.81 -9.37 -40.08
N TYR A 37 -60.95 -9.18 -41.39
CA TYR A 37 -59.81 -8.97 -42.28
C TYR A 37 -59.06 -7.66 -41.98
N LEU A 38 -59.76 -6.57 -41.68
CA LEU A 38 -59.15 -5.31 -41.24
C LEU A 38 -58.40 -5.53 -39.92
N PHE A 39 -59.01 -6.24 -38.97
CA PHE A 39 -58.40 -6.57 -37.69
C PHE A 39 -57.16 -7.46 -37.85
N VAL A 40 -57.23 -8.51 -38.68
CA VAL A 40 -56.10 -9.39 -39.01
C VAL A 40 -54.99 -8.61 -39.73
N LEU A 41 -55.34 -7.72 -40.65
CA LEU A 41 -54.38 -6.84 -41.33
C LEU A 41 -53.70 -5.88 -40.35
N LEU A 42 -54.47 -5.26 -39.45
CA LEU A 42 -53.95 -4.38 -38.40
C LEU A 42 -52.99 -5.13 -37.48
N LEU A 43 -53.37 -6.33 -37.03
CA LEU A 43 -52.51 -7.20 -36.22
C LEU A 43 -51.23 -7.58 -36.96
N LEU A 44 -51.31 -7.88 -38.26
CA LEU A 44 -50.14 -8.17 -39.09
C LEU A 44 -49.20 -6.95 -39.19
N ILE A 45 -49.75 -5.75 -39.37
CA ILE A 45 -48.95 -4.50 -39.40
C ILE A 45 -48.26 -4.27 -38.06
N ILE A 46 -48.99 -4.41 -36.94
CA ILE A 46 -48.42 -4.28 -35.59
C ILE A 46 -47.28 -5.30 -35.39
N LEU A 47 -47.48 -6.54 -35.84
CA LEU A 47 -46.44 -7.59 -35.79
C LEU A 47 -45.20 -7.19 -36.58
N LEU A 48 -45.35 -6.70 -37.81
CA LEU A 48 -44.23 -6.29 -38.65
C LEU A 48 -43.46 -5.11 -38.04
N VAL A 49 -44.16 -4.12 -37.49
CA VAL A 49 -43.56 -2.98 -36.77
C VAL A 49 -42.81 -3.47 -35.54
N ASN A 50 -43.41 -4.33 -34.73
CA ASN A 50 -42.75 -4.92 -33.57
C ASN A 50 -41.52 -5.73 -33.98
N PHE A 51 -41.60 -6.51 -35.05
CA PHE A 51 -40.47 -7.29 -35.57
C PHE A 51 -39.33 -6.38 -36.05
N ALA A 52 -39.63 -5.34 -36.83
CA ALA A 52 -38.63 -4.35 -37.24
C ALA A 52 -37.98 -3.64 -36.04
N LEU A 53 -38.78 -3.27 -35.03
CA LEU A 53 -38.30 -2.67 -33.79
C LEU A 53 -37.41 -3.63 -32.98
N THR A 54 -37.73 -4.93 -32.94
CA THR A 54 -36.86 -5.93 -32.29
C THR A 54 -35.52 -6.08 -33.00
N ILE A 55 -35.51 -6.19 -34.34
CA ILE A 55 -34.26 -6.25 -35.12
C ILE A 55 -33.43 -4.98 -34.92
N TRP A 56 -34.08 -3.82 -34.89
CA TRP A 56 -33.42 -2.55 -34.58
C TRP A 56 -32.76 -2.58 -33.21
N ILE A 57 -33.50 -2.94 -32.15
CA ILE A 57 -32.98 -3.00 -30.78
C ILE A 57 -31.79 -3.94 -30.70
N LEU A 58 -31.87 -5.14 -31.30
CA LEU A 58 -30.77 -6.09 -31.33
C LEU A 58 -29.52 -5.51 -32.00
N LYS A 59 -29.70 -4.79 -33.12
CA LYS A 59 -28.61 -4.14 -33.83
C LYS A 59 -27.97 -3.00 -33.02
N VAL A 60 -28.78 -2.15 -32.38
CA VAL A 60 -28.29 -1.03 -31.57
C VAL A 60 -27.54 -1.52 -30.33
N MET A 61 -28.04 -2.57 -29.68
CA MET A 61 -27.44 -3.17 -28.49
C MET A 61 -26.21 -4.05 -28.81
N TRP A 62 -25.78 -4.13 -30.07
CA TRP A 62 -24.72 -5.03 -30.54
C TRP A 62 -24.90 -6.47 -30.03
N PHE A 63 -26.15 -6.96 -30.05
CA PHE A 63 -26.41 -8.36 -29.76
C PHE A 63 -25.91 -9.22 -30.92
N SER A 64 -25.06 -10.17 -30.58
CA SER A 64 -24.55 -11.20 -31.47
C SER A 64 -24.83 -12.58 -30.85
N PRO A 65 -24.86 -13.66 -31.64
CA PRO A 65 -25.02 -15.01 -31.09
C PRO A 65 -23.94 -15.40 -30.07
N THR A 66 -22.82 -14.69 -30.03
CA THR A 66 -21.68 -14.95 -29.13
C THR A 66 -21.64 -14.02 -27.91
N GLY A 67 -22.51 -13.00 -27.84
CA GLY A 67 -22.44 -12.01 -26.77
C GLY A 67 -23.24 -10.73 -26.99
N MET A 68 -23.18 -9.82 -26.02
CA MET A 68 -23.82 -8.51 -26.03
C MET A 68 -22.74 -7.43 -25.89
N GLY A 69 -22.56 -6.59 -26.92
CA GLY A 69 -21.55 -5.53 -26.90
C GLY A 69 -20.13 -6.08 -26.65
N HIS A 70 -19.47 -5.61 -25.59
CA HIS A 70 -18.14 -6.05 -25.16
C HIS A 70 -18.14 -7.37 -24.38
N LEU A 71 -19.32 -7.84 -23.94
CA LEU A 71 -19.46 -9.06 -23.15
C LEU A 71 -19.66 -10.26 -24.08
N ARG A 72 -18.71 -11.18 -24.07
CA ARG A 72 -18.74 -12.45 -24.78
C ARG A 72 -19.06 -13.58 -23.82
N VAL A 73 -19.97 -14.46 -24.23
CA VAL A 73 -20.29 -15.68 -23.48
C VAL A 73 -19.47 -16.81 -24.07
N THR A 74 -18.47 -17.27 -23.33
CA THR A 74 -17.67 -18.45 -23.69
C THR A 74 -18.17 -19.66 -22.90
N LYS A 75 -17.70 -20.87 -23.26
CA LYS A 75 -18.04 -22.09 -22.51
C LYS A 75 -17.54 -22.04 -21.07
N ASP A 76 -16.47 -21.29 -20.83
CA ASP A 76 -15.81 -21.17 -19.52
C ASP A 76 -16.41 -20.04 -18.66
N GLY A 77 -17.29 -19.20 -19.23
CA GLY A 77 -17.97 -18.13 -18.50
C GLY A 77 -18.16 -16.84 -19.30
N LEU A 78 -18.12 -15.71 -18.61
CA LEU A 78 -18.28 -14.39 -19.20
C LEU A 78 -16.91 -13.74 -19.40
N ARG A 79 -16.63 -13.32 -20.62
CA ARG A 79 -15.42 -12.59 -20.98
C ARG A 79 -15.79 -11.19 -21.43
N LEU A 80 -15.31 -10.19 -20.72
CA LEU A 80 -15.53 -8.79 -21.05
C LEU A 80 -14.29 -8.24 -21.76
N GLU A 81 -14.44 -7.85 -23.02
CA GLU A 81 -13.36 -7.29 -23.84
C GLU A 81 -13.70 -5.86 -24.26
N GLY A 82 -13.24 -4.89 -23.47
CA GLY A 82 -13.40 -3.46 -23.77
C GLY A 82 -13.50 -2.60 -22.52
N GLU A 83 -13.82 -1.33 -22.73
CA GLU A 83 -14.21 -0.43 -21.65
C GLU A 83 -15.59 -0.83 -21.14
N SER A 84 -15.74 -0.91 -19.82
CA SER A 84 -17.00 -1.32 -19.22
C SER A 84 -17.16 -0.67 -17.86
N GLU A 85 -18.39 -0.25 -17.59
CA GLU A 85 -18.79 0.36 -16.34
C GLU A 85 -19.64 -0.61 -15.54
N PHE A 86 -19.33 -0.73 -14.26
CA PHE A 86 -20.06 -1.60 -13.34
C PHE A 86 -20.80 -0.74 -12.33
N LEU A 87 -22.13 -0.88 -12.29
CA LEU A 87 -22.99 -0.15 -11.35
C LEU A 87 -22.84 -0.63 -9.90
N PHE A 88 -22.32 -1.85 -9.70
CA PHE A 88 -22.19 -2.50 -8.41
C PHE A 88 -20.76 -3.00 -8.18
N PRO A 89 -20.38 -3.28 -6.92
CA PRO A 89 -19.06 -3.83 -6.61
C PRO A 89 -18.77 -5.11 -7.39
N LEU A 90 -17.55 -5.20 -7.90
CA LEU A 90 -17.05 -6.38 -8.59
C LEU A 90 -16.59 -7.44 -7.59
N TYR A 91 -17.01 -8.68 -7.84
CA TYR A 91 -16.56 -9.86 -7.12
C TYR A 91 -15.72 -10.70 -8.07
N ALA A 92 -14.45 -10.86 -7.74
CA ALA A 92 -13.51 -11.65 -8.52
C ALA A 92 -12.75 -12.59 -7.59
N LYS A 93 -12.38 -13.76 -8.12
CA LYS A 93 -11.50 -14.70 -7.42
C LYS A 93 -10.08 -14.17 -7.37
N GLU A 94 -9.61 -13.61 -8.48
CA GLU A 94 -8.25 -13.09 -8.65
C GLU A 94 -8.30 -11.77 -9.42
N ILE A 95 -7.45 -10.83 -9.01
CA ILE A 95 -7.26 -9.54 -9.69
C ILE A 95 -5.78 -9.45 -10.02
N HIS A 96 -5.44 -9.51 -11.30
CA HIS A 96 -4.07 -9.36 -11.77
C HIS A 96 -4.04 -8.49 -13.02
N SER A 97 -2.95 -7.77 -13.21
CA SER A 97 -2.69 -7.09 -14.48
C SER A 97 -2.20 -8.07 -15.55
N ARG A 98 -2.00 -7.59 -16.78
CA ARG A 98 -1.27 -8.37 -17.79
C ARG A 98 0.22 -8.40 -17.41
N VAL A 99 0.92 -9.45 -17.85
CA VAL A 99 2.34 -9.72 -17.54
C VAL A 99 3.25 -8.50 -17.73
N ASP A 100 3.01 -7.71 -18.79
CA ASP A 100 3.84 -6.53 -19.12
C ASP A 100 3.20 -5.19 -18.72
N SER A 101 2.20 -5.19 -17.83
CA SER A 101 1.47 -3.98 -17.44
C SER A 101 1.21 -3.93 -15.94
N SER A 102 1.07 -2.71 -15.40
CA SER A 102 0.66 -2.50 -14.01
C SER A 102 -0.86 -2.52 -13.86
N LEU A 103 -1.35 -2.94 -12.70
CA LEU A 103 -2.75 -2.80 -12.33
C LEU A 103 -2.98 -1.35 -11.89
N LEU A 104 -3.77 -0.61 -12.65
CA LEU A 104 -4.11 0.78 -12.33
C LEU A 104 -5.56 0.86 -11.85
N LEU A 105 -5.74 1.40 -10.65
CA LEU A 105 -7.05 1.70 -10.07
C LEU A 105 -7.14 3.22 -9.87
N GLN A 106 -8.11 3.85 -10.53
CA GLN A 106 -8.35 5.29 -10.43
C GLN A 106 -9.76 5.55 -9.90
N SER A 107 -9.86 6.46 -8.93
CA SER A 107 -11.14 6.89 -8.39
C SER A 107 -10.99 8.32 -7.87
N THR A 108 -12.05 9.12 -8.00
CA THR A 108 -12.17 10.41 -7.31
C THR A 108 -12.50 10.24 -5.83
N GLN A 109 -12.84 9.01 -5.43
CA GLN A 109 -13.17 8.59 -4.07
C GLN A 109 -12.23 7.49 -3.59
N ASN A 110 -12.47 6.96 -2.39
CA ASN A 110 -11.66 5.90 -1.81
C ASN A 110 -11.79 4.59 -2.62
N VAL A 111 -10.66 3.97 -2.94
CA VAL A 111 -10.62 2.63 -3.55
C VAL A 111 -10.56 1.61 -2.41
N THR A 112 -11.52 0.69 -2.35
CA THR A 112 -11.56 -0.36 -1.32
C THR A 112 -11.55 -1.74 -1.94
N VAL A 113 -10.58 -2.55 -1.57
CA VAL A 113 -10.45 -3.97 -1.97
C VAL A 113 -10.67 -4.83 -0.73
N ASN A 114 -11.63 -5.75 -0.81
CA ASN A 114 -11.92 -6.69 0.28
C ASN A 114 -11.60 -8.11 -0.17
N ALA A 115 -10.77 -8.81 0.58
CA ALA A 115 -10.62 -10.26 0.50
C ALA A 115 -11.69 -10.91 1.39
N ARG A 116 -12.36 -11.94 0.86
CA ARG A 116 -13.41 -12.66 1.57
C ARG A 116 -13.13 -14.16 1.60
N ASN A 117 -13.53 -14.82 2.69
CA ASN A 117 -13.53 -16.29 2.79
C ASN A 117 -14.75 -16.89 2.05
N SER A 118 -14.87 -18.22 2.06
CA SER A 118 -15.99 -18.95 1.46
C SER A 118 -17.35 -18.67 2.09
N GLU A 119 -17.36 -18.18 3.33
CA GLU A 119 -18.57 -17.81 4.07
C GLU A 119 -19.03 -16.37 3.77
N GLY A 120 -18.22 -15.61 3.02
CA GLY A 120 -18.48 -14.22 2.65
C GLY A 120 -17.99 -13.19 3.67
N GLU A 121 -17.31 -13.62 4.72
CA GLU A 121 -16.71 -12.75 5.73
C GLU A 121 -15.45 -12.08 5.19
N VAL A 122 -15.21 -10.84 5.59
CA VAL A 122 -14.03 -10.08 5.16
C VAL A 122 -12.83 -10.48 6.00
N THR A 123 -11.85 -11.14 5.37
CA THR A 123 -10.59 -11.55 6.01
C THR A 123 -9.50 -10.50 5.85
N GLY A 124 -9.60 -9.65 4.83
CA GLY A 124 -8.64 -8.60 4.55
C GLY A 124 -9.30 -7.40 3.89
N ARG A 125 -8.87 -6.19 4.25
CA ARG A 125 -9.32 -4.94 3.63
C ARG A 125 -8.14 -4.02 3.35
N LEU A 126 -8.03 -3.58 2.11
CA LEU A 126 -7.15 -2.51 1.68
C LEU A 126 -8.02 -1.33 1.25
N LYS A 127 -7.86 -0.19 1.92
CA LYS A 127 -8.58 1.05 1.62
C LYS A 127 -7.58 2.15 1.31
N VAL A 128 -7.58 2.60 0.07
CA VAL A 128 -6.72 3.67 -0.44
C VAL A 128 -7.55 4.94 -0.52
N GLY A 129 -7.29 5.88 0.38
CA GLY A 129 -7.89 7.22 0.38
C GLY A 129 -6.94 8.29 -0.14
N PRO A 130 -7.39 9.56 -0.17
CA PRO A 130 -6.58 10.67 -0.69
C PRO A 130 -5.39 11.05 0.21
N LYS A 131 -5.46 10.72 1.50
CA LYS A 131 -4.44 11.10 2.50
C LYS A 131 -3.70 9.91 3.12
N MET A 132 -4.30 8.74 3.13
CA MET A 132 -3.80 7.57 3.84
C MET A 132 -4.25 6.27 3.18
N VAL A 133 -3.44 5.23 3.37
CA VAL A 133 -3.76 3.85 3.01
C VAL A 133 -3.98 3.07 4.30
N GLU A 134 -5.16 2.49 4.44
CA GLU A 134 -5.54 1.65 5.57
C GLU A 134 -5.50 0.19 5.13
N VAL A 135 -4.77 -0.64 5.88
CA VAL A 135 -4.72 -2.09 5.67
C VAL A 135 -5.20 -2.78 6.94
N GLN A 136 -6.17 -3.67 6.78
CA GLN A 136 -6.67 -4.55 7.83
C GLN A 136 -6.51 -5.98 7.33
N SER A 137 -5.39 -6.62 7.64
CA SER A 137 -5.12 -8.02 7.33
C SER A 137 -4.14 -8.60 8.35
N GLN A 138 -4.10 -9.93 8.48
CA GLN A 138 -3.14 -10.62 9.36
C GLN A 138 -1.69 -10.39 8.92
N GLN A 139 -1.49 -10.27 7.60
CA GLN A 139 -0.20 -10.04 7.00
C GLN A 139 -0.37 -9.10 5.80
N PHE A 140 0.56 -8.17 5.65
CA PHE A 140 0.62 -7.29 4.49
C PHE A 140 2.06 -7.09 4.06
N GLN A 141 2.32 -7.27 2.77
CA GLN A 141 3.67 -7.18 2.21
C GLN A 141 3.65 -6.39 0.90
N ILE A 142 4.61 -5.49 0.76
CA ILE A 142 4.91 -4.78 -0.48
C ILE A 142 6.29 -5.25 -0.92
N ASN A 143 6.35 -5.87 -2.09
CA ASN A 143 7.58 -6.38 -2.67
C ASN A 143 8.04 -5.50 -3.84
N SER A 144 9.34 -5.42 -4.02
CA SER A 144 9.97 -4.89 -5.23
C SER A 144 9.69 -5.81 -6.43
N LYS A 145 10.00 -5.33 -7.63
CA LYS A 145 9.90 -6.10 -8.88
C LYS A 145 10.71 -7.40 -8.83
N ASP A 146 11.82 -7.40 -8.10
CA ASP A 146 12.71 -8.56 -7.93
C ASP A 146 12.24 -9.52 -6.81
N GLY A 147 11.09 -9.28 -6.19
CA GLY A 147 10.55 -10.09 -5.09
C GLY A 147 11.13 -9.75 -3.71
N LYS A 148 12.05 -8.78 -3.60
CA LYS A 148 12.56 -8.31 -2.31
C LYS A 148 11.47 -7.59 -1.50
N PRO A 149 11.24 -7.89 -0.21
CA PRO A 149 10.30 -7.14 0.59
C PRO A 149 10.78 -5.69 0.79
N LEU A 150 9.88 -4.74 0.65
CA LEU A 150 10.10 -3.31 0.92
C LEU A 150 9.35 -2.86 2.17
N PHE A 151 8.21 -3.47 2.44
CA PHE A 151 7.39 -3.19 3.61
C PHE A 151 6.67 -4.47 4.02
N THR A 152 6.79 -4.85 5.29
CA THR A 152 6.13 -6.03 5.85
C THR A 152 5.48 -5.65 7.16
N VAL A 153 4.21 -6.03 7.31
CA VAL A 153 3.45 -5.90 8.54
C VAL A 153 2.89 -7.26 8.89
N ASP A 154 3.20 -7.71 10.09
CA ASP A 154 2.57 -8.86 10.74
C ASP A 154 2.19 -8.50 12.19
N GLU A 155 1.72 -9.49 12.96
CA GLU A 155 1.32 -9.29 14.35
C GLU A 155 2.50 -8.98 15.30
N LYS A 156 3.74 -9.26 14.89
CA LYS A 156 4.95 -9.23 15.73
C LYS A 156 5.82 -8.01 15.45
N GLU A 157 6.00 -7.65 14.19
CA GLU A 157 6.90 -6.59 13.78
C GLU A 157 6.40 -5.85 12.53
N VAL A 158 6.85 -4.60 12.42
CA VAL A 158 6.72 -3.81 11.20
C VAL A 158 8.11 -3.54 10.65
N VAL A 159 8.37 -4.05 9.45
CA VAL A 159 9.66 -3.89 8.77
C VAL A 159 9.50 -2.88 7.65
N VAL A 160 10.27 -1.79 7.71
CA VAL A 160 10.26 -0.70 6.71
C VAL A 160 11.61 -0.63 6.04
N GLY A 161 11.69 -1.18 4.82
CA GLY A 161 12.94 -1.47 4.14
C GLY A 161 13.70 -2.54 4.92
N THR A 162 13.78 -3.76 4.37
CA THR A 162 14.28 -4.96 5.07
C THR A 162 15.61 -4.80 5.80
N ASP A 163 16.41 -3.80 5.42
CA ASP A 163 17.76 -3.61 5.94
C ASP A 163 17.94 -2.25 6.66
N LYS A 164 16.86 -1.46 6.84
CA LYS A 164 16.96 -0.08 7.36
C LYS A 164 16.30 0.11 8.72
N LEU A 165 15.05 -0.33 8.86
CA LEU A 165 14.23 -0.01 10.03
C LEU A 165 13.31 -1.18 10.38
N ARG A 166 13.42 -1.67 11.61
CA ARG A 166 12.53 -2.68 12.16
C ARG A 166 11.88 -2.17 13.44
N VAL A 167 10.57 -2.02 13.44
CA VAL A 167 9.80 -1.67 14.63
C VAL A 167 9.36 -2.97 15.29
N THR A 168 9.96 -3.28 16.44
CA THR A 168 9.73 -4.55 17.17
C THR A 168 8.58 -4.45 18.18
N GLY A 169 8.02 -3.26 18.40
CA GLY A 169 6.92 -3.07 19.34
C GLY A 169 6.73 -1.61 19.77
N PRO A 170 5.90 -1.35 20.80
CA PRO A 170 5.63 -0.01 21.30
C PRO A 170 6.86 0.64 21.98
N GLU A 171 7.85 -0.16 22.37
CA GLU A 171 9.02 0.31 23.13
C GLU A 171 10.16 0.86 22.25
N GLY A 172 10.11 0.65 20.93
CA GLY A 172 11.13 1.24 20.07
C GLY A 172 11.31 0.59 18.71
N ALA A 173 12.30 1.10 17.99
CA ALA A 173 12.71 0.63 16.68
C ALA A 173 14.20 0.30 16.68
N LEU A 174 14.55 -0.76 15.96
CA LEU A 174 15.90 -1.21 15.71
C LEU A 174 16.36 -0.71 14.32
N PHE A 175 17.51 -0.05 14.30
CA PHE A 175 18.21 0.29 13.08
C PHE A 175 19.41 -0.64 12.93
N GLU A 176 19.42 -1.46 11.88
CA GLU A 176 20.52 -2.39 11.62
C GLU A 176 21.78 -1.66 11.12
N HIS A 177 21.62 -0.45 10.59
CA HIS A 177 22.68 0.37 10.00
C HIS A 177 22.60 1.83 10.48
N SER A 178 23.52 2.67 10.00
CA SER A 178 23.51 4.11 10.26
C SER A 178 22.25 4.79 9.74
N VAL A 179 21.70 5.70 10.54
CA VAL A 179 20.50 6.49 10.21
C VAL A 179 20.90 7.93 10.02
N GLU A 180 20.49 8.51 8.89
CA GLU A 180 20.59 9.94 8.67
C GLU A 180 19.26 10.60 9.07
N THR A 181 19.32 11.55 10.00
CA THR A 181 18.17 12.35 10.42
C THR A 181 18.58 13.81 10.60
N PRO A 182 17.78 14.77 10.12
CA PRO A 182 18.05 16.20 10.33
C PRO A 182 17.82 16.65 11.77
N LEU A 183 17.10 15.87 12.58
CA LEU A 183 16.73 16.24 13.95
C LEU A 183 16.58 15.00 14.82
N VAL A 184 17.22 15.02 15.99
CA VAL A 184 16.98 14.07 17.09
C VAL A 184 16.36 14.85 18.24
N ARG A 185 15.15 14.49 18.63
CA ARG A 185 14.39 15.16 19.71
C ARG A 185 13.59 14.13 20.50
N ALA A 186 13.50 14.32 21.82
CA ALA A 186 12.57 13.60 22.68
C ALA A 186 11.15 14.24 22.62
N ASP A 187 10.17 13.54 23.16
CA ASP A 187 8.81 14.08 23.32
C ASP A 187 8.79 15.29 24.27
N PRO A 188 7.77 16.17 24.20
CA PRO A 188 7.63 17.27 25.14
C PRO A 188 7.69 16.78 26.59
N PHE A 189 8.51 17.45 27.41
CA PHE A 189 8.72 17.12 28.83
C PHE A 189 9.43 15.78 29.11
N GLN A 190 10.01 15.13 28.09
CA GLN A 190 10.86 13.96 28.25
C GLN A 190 12.34 14.32 28.00
N ASP A 191 13.24 13.61 28.67
CA ASP A 191 14.68 13.80 28.51
C ASP A 191 15.18 13.09 27.24
N LEU A 192 16.03 13.78 26.46
CA LEU A 192 16.75 13.13 25.37
C LEU A 192 17.92 12.33 25.94
N ARG A 193 17.79 11.00 25.99
CA ARG A 193 18.83 10.08 26.45
C ARG A 193 19.54 9.44 25.27
N LEU A 194 20.84 9.65 25.18
CA LEU A 194 21.74 8.94 24.27
C LEU A 194 22.58 7.99 25.13
N GLU A 195 22.43 6.67 24.94
CA GLU A 195 23.21 5.69 25.70
C GLU A 195 23.86 4.63 24.81
N SER A 196 25.02 4.16 25.25
CA SER A 196 25.71 3.02 24.68
C SER A 196 26.06 2.07 25.83
N PRO A 197 25.26 1.02 26.08
CA PRO A 197 25.44 0.17 27.27
C PRO A 197 26.70 -0.70 27.20
N THR A 198 27.11 -1.08 25.99
CA THR A 198 28.18 -2.07 25.76
C THR A 198 29.44 -1.47 25.16
N ARG A 199 29.40 -0.21 24.71
CA ARG A 199 30.49 0.45 23.96
C ARG A 199 30.57 1.92 24.34
N SER A 200 31.25 2.72 23.52
CA SER A 200 31.27 4.16 23.63
C SER A 200 30.10 4.81 22.89
N LEU A 201 29.73 6.01 23.33
CA LEU A 201 28.94 6.97 22.58
C LEU A 201 29.90 8.05 22.08
N SER A 202 29.99 8.25 20.76
CA SER A 202 30.76 9.35 20.15
C SER A 202 29.83 10.31 19.43
N MET A 203 30.11 11.60 19.54
CA MET A 203 29.40 12.66 18.84
C MET A 203 30.43 13.53 18.12
N ASP A 204 30.41 13.51 16.80
CA ASP A 204 31.39 14.18 15.94
C ASP A 204 30.69 15.24 15.08
N ALA A 205 31.23 16.46 15.03
CA ALA A 205 30.68 17.54 14.21
C ALA A 205 31.80 18.43 13.64
N PRO A 206 31.81 18.73 12.32
CA PRO A 206 32.88 19.51 11.69
C PRO A 206 33.04 20.94 12.23
N LYS A 207 31.96 21.54 12.74
CA LYS A 207 31.93 22.90 13.29
C LYS A 207 31.85 22.91 14.82
N GLY A 208 32.06 21.76 15.46
CA GLY A 208 31.91 21.59 16.90
C GLY A 208 30.54 21.04 17.31
N VAL A 209 30.51 20.39 18.47
CA VAL A 209 29.30 19.85 19.10
C VAL A 209 28.87 20.80 20.21
N HIS A 210 27.67 21.39 20.08
CA HIS A 210 27.11 22.26 21.10
C HIS A 210 25.96 21.54 21.83
N ILE A 211 26.20 21.16 23.09
CA ILE A 211 25.18 20.58 23.96
C ILE A 211 24.64 21.70 24.85
N LYS A 212 23.37 22.07 24.69
CA LYS A 212 22.72 23.13 25.47
C LYS A 212 21.38 22.63 26.02
N ALA A 213 21.16 22.79 27.32
CA ALA A 213 19.87 22.61 27.96
C ALA A 213 19.33 23.99 28.37
N HIS A 214 18.29 24.48 27.68
CA HIS A 214 17.69 25.78 28.02
C HIS A 214 16.91 25.73 29.34
N ALA A 215 16.40 24.55 29.67
CA ALA A 215 15.82 24.20 30.96
C ALA A 215 16.25 22.77 31.31
N GLY A 216 16.49 22.51 32.61
CA GLY A 216 16.94 21.21 33.09
C GLY A 216 18.47 21.11 33.29
N LYS A 217 18.95 19.88 33.46
CA LYS A 217 20.36 19.54 33.71
C LYS A 217 20.95 18.73 32.55
N ILE A 218 22.24 18.88 32.30
CA ILE A 218 23.00 17.99 31.41
C ILE A 218 23.77 17.02 32.30
N GLU A 219 23.47 15.72 32.19
CA GLU A 219 24.17 14.67 32.93
C GLU A 219 24.95 13.78 31.96
N ALA A 220 26.27 13.72 32.15
CA ALA A 220 27.14 12.78 31.45
C ALA A 220 27.62 11.73 32.46
N LEU A 221 27.27 10.47 32.24
CA LEU A 221 27.67 9.35 33.09
C LEU A 221 28.45 8.35 32.24
N SER A 222 29.64 7.97 32.70
CA SER A 222 30.48 6.92 32.08
C SER A 222 30.90 5.93 33.17
N GLN A 223 30.96 4.63 32.83
CA GLN A 223 31.57 3.63 33.71
C GLN A 223 33.11 3.71 33.73
N MET A 224 33.67 4.31 32.67
CA MET A 224 35.11 4.51 32.48
C MET A 224 35.39 6.03 32.51
N ASP A 225 36.29 6.51 31.65
CA ASP A 225 36.66 7.91 31.60
C ASP A 225 35.63 8.76 30.83
N ILE A 226 35.52 10.03 31.21
CA ILE A 226 34.90 11.09 30.41
C ILE A 226 36.05 11.95 29.88
N ILE A 227 36.30 11.86 28.57
CA ILE A 227 37.42 12.58 27.93
C ILE A 227 36.86 13.80 27.22
N PHE A 228 37.23 14.98 27.70
CA PHE A 228 37.01 16.24 26.99
C PHE A 228 38.29 16.63 26.25
N GLN A 229 38.29 16.57 24.92
CA GLN A 229 39.43 16.92 24.08
C GLN A 229 39.07 18.07 23.14
N SER A 230 39.91 19.11 23.11
CA SER A 230 39.77 20.28 22.22
C SER A 230 41.01 20.39 21.33
N SER A 231 40.82 20.44 20.01
CA SER A 231 41.90 20.69 19.04
C SER A 231 42.41 22.12 19.09
N ASP A 232 41.53 23.06 19.45
CA ASP A 232 41.81 24.50 19.48
C ASP A 232 42.44 24.95 20.80
N GLY A 233 42.74 24.00 21.70
CA GLY A 233 43.45 24.23 22.95
C GLY A 233 42.63 24.82 24.09
N MET A 234 41.33 25.05 23.91
CA MET A 234 40.45 25.60 24.94
C MET A 234 39.29 24.67 25.25
N LEU A 235 39.12 24.35 26.53
CA LEU A 235 37.97 23.66 27.09
C LEU A 235 37.31 24.62 28.10
N VAL A 236 36.05 25.00 27.85
CA VAL A 236 35.30 25.90 28.72
C VAL A 236 34.10 25.15 29.30
N LEU A 237 34.06 25.05 30.62
CA LEU A 237 32.90 24.53 31.37
C LEU A 237 32.14 25.74 31.92
N ASP A 238 31.16 26.23 31.17
CA ASP A 238 30.33 27.38 31.55
C ASP A 238 29.00 26.91 32.16
N ALA A 239 28.88 27.03 33.48
CA ALA A 239 27.68 26.69 34.24
C ALA A 239 27.63 27.51 35.54
N GLU A 240 26.42 27.73 36.08
CA GLU A 240 26.23 28.37 37.40
C GLU A 240 26.94 27.59 38.52
N THR A 241 27.03 26.26 38.39
CA THR A 241 27.78 25.41 39.31
C THR A 241 28.42 24.26 38.55
N VAL A 242 29.75 24.15 38.66
CA VAL A 242 30.51 23.00 38.14
C VAL A 242 30.90 22.12 39.32
N CYS A 243 30.29 20.94 39.41
CA CYS A 243 30.58 19.96 40.46
C CYS A 243 31.42 18.81 39.90
N LEU A 244 32.61 18.61 40.46
CA LEU A 244 33.47 17.44 40.19
C LEU A 244 33.53 16.56 41.46
N PRO A 245 32.49 15.76 41.76
CA PRO A 245 32.47 14.94 42.96
C PRO A 245 33.45 13.76 42.86
N LYS A 246 33.91 13.27 44.02
CA LYS A 246 34.74 12.04 44.14
C LYS A 246 36.06 12.09 43.37
N LEU A 247 36.65 13.27 43.18
CA LEU A 247 38.04 13.36 42.73
C LEU A 247 38.91 12.59 43.72
N VAL A 248 39.69 11.63 43.21
CA VAL A 248 40.63 10.87 44.05
C VAL A 248 41.71 11.82 44.56
N GLN A 249 41.97 11.76 45.87
CA GLN A 249 43.09 12.50 46.42
C GLN A 249 44.38 11.83 45.92
N GLY A 250 45.23 12.59 45.23
CA GLY A 250 46.52 12.08 44.78
C GLY A 250 47.33 11.55 45.96
N THR A 251 47.61 10.25 45.99
CA THR A 251 48.51 9.67 46.99
C THR A 251 49.95 9.91 46.58
N GLN A 252 50.81 10.20 47.55
CA GLN A 252 52.25 10.39 47.33
C GLN A 252 52.81 9.15 46.61
N GLY A 253 53.31 9.34 45.38
CA GLY A 253 54.00 8.27 44.66
C GLY A 253 55.23 7.79 45.46
N PRO A 254 55.69 6.54 45.24
CA PRO A 254 56.86 6.02 45.95
C PRO A 254 58.04 6.99 45.81
N ALA A 255 58.70 7.30 46.92
CA ALA A 255 59.84 8.21 46.96
C ALA A 255 60.90 7.76 45.93
N GLY A 256 61.00 8.46 44.81
CA GLY A 256 61.86 8.10 43.68
C GLY A 256 61.15 8.00 42.32
N SER A 257 59.81 7.90 42.27
CA SER A 257 59.09 8.05 41.01
C SER A 257 59.03 9.55 40.64
N SER A 258 59.75 9.95 39.59
CA SER A 258 59.66 11.27 38.95
C SER A 258 58.32 11.49 38.22
N GLN A 259 57.24 10.84 38.67
CA GLN A 259 55.90 11.09 38.17
C GLN A 259 55.52 12.51 38.58
N ARG A 260 55.46 13.40 37.59
CA ARG A 260 55.00 14.80 37.72
C ARG A 260 53.53 14.79 38.11
N LEU A 261 53.27 14.60 39.40
CA LEU A 261 51.96 14.84 39.99
C LEU A 261 51.74 16.36 40.01
N TYR A 262 50.54 16.77 39.63
CA TYR A 262 50.12 18.17 39.67
C TYR A 262 48.91 18.31 40.60
N GLU A 263 48.89 19.40 41.35
CA GLU A 263 47.71 19.88 42.05
C GLU A 263 46.88 20.74 41.08
N ILE A 264 45.56 20.59 41.12
CA ILE A 264 44.63 21.49 40.42
C ILE A 264 44.13 22.50 41.45
N CYS A 265 44.41 23.78 41.22
CA CYS A 265 44.07 24.88 42.09
C CYS A 265 42.94 25.71 41.46
N VAL A 266 41.98 26.15 42.29
CA VAL A 266 40.80 26.91 41.85
C VAL A 266 40.89 28.35 42.38
N CYS A 267 40.90 29.32 41.47
CA CYS A 267 40.84 30.74 41.81
C CYS A 267 39.41 31.15 42.21
N PRO A 268 39.22 32.23 42.99
CA PRO A 268 37.90 32.73 43.35
C PRO A 268 37.03 33.16 42.16
N ASP A 269 37.65 33.49 41.02
CA ASP A 269 37.00 33.83 39.75
C ASP A 269 36.60 32.59 38.92
N GLY A 270 36.93 31.37 39.40
CA GLY A 270 36.65 30.10 38.71
C GLY A 270 37.76 29.61 37.78
N LYS A 271 38.86 30.36 37.61
CA LYS A 271 40.02 29.86 36.83
C LYS A 271 40.66 28.65 37.50
N LEU A 272 41.02 27.65 36.70
CA LEU A 272 41.77 26.46 37.15
C LEU A 272 43.22 26.58 36.68
N TYR A 273 44.18 26.32 37.56
CA TYR A 273 45.60 26.24 37.19
C TYR A 273 46.27 25.01 37.81
N LEU A 274 47.36 24.57 37.18
CA LEU A 274 48.16 23.45 37.63
C LEU A 274 49.31 23.96 38.51
N SER A 275 49.54 23.32 39.65
CA SER A 275 50.73 23.52 40.49
C SER A 275 51.48 22.19 40.68
N VAL A 276 52.79 22.22 40.93
CA VAL A 276 53.58 20.99 41.14
C VAL A 276 53.22 20.38 42.50
N ALA A 277 52.84 19.10 42.54
CA ALA A 277 52.44 18.47 43.81
C ALA A 277 53.62 18.35 44.79
N GLY A 278 53.42 18.81 46.03
CA GLY A 278 54.42 18.83 47.10
C GLY A 278 54.03 18.00 48.33
N VAL A 279 54.80 18.12 49.42
CA VAL A 279 54.44 17.55 50.74
C VAL A 279 53.26 18.30 51.37
N GLY A 280 53.10 19.58 51.02
CA GLY A 280 51.92 20.39 51.29
C GLY A 280 51.46 21.08 50.01
N THR A 281 50.31 21.77 50.07
CA THR A 281 49.78 22.43 48.87
C THR A 281 50.71 23.52 48.37
N THR A 282 51.03 23.48 47.08
CA THR A 282 51.84 24.49 46.40
C THR A 282 50.99 25.51 45.65
N CYS A 283 49.65 25.43 45.76
CA CYS A 283 48.73 26.35 45.08
C CYS A 283 49.06 27.82 45.36
N HIS A 284 49.58 28.14 46.55
CA HIS A 284 49.97 29.49 46.92
C HIS A 284 51.13 30.07 46.09
N GLU A 285 52.07 29.24 45.61
CA GLU A 285 53.25 29.70 44.87
C GLU A 285 52.87 30.32 43.51
N HIS A 286 51.84 29.77 42.87
CA HIS A 286 51.33 30.23 41.57
C HIS A 286 50.05 31.07 41.69
N SER A 287 49.76 31.61 42.88
CA SER A 287 48.56 32.43 43.14
C SER A 287 48.43 33.70 42.29
N HIS A 288 49.53 34.18 41.70
CA HIS A 288 49.52 35.30 40.75
C HIS A 288 48.69 35.04 39.49
N ILE A 289 48.41 33.76 39.16
CA ILE A 289 47.53 33.40 38.04
C ILE A 289 46.07 33.81 38.32
N CYS A 290 45.70 33.99 39.60
CA CYS A 290 44.37 34.44 40.01
C CYS A 290 44.20 35.97 40.02
N LEU A 291 45.25 36.75 39.74
CA LEU A 291 45.22 38.22 39.72
C LEU A 291 44.91 38.77 38.32
#